data_AF-A0A1H8GN45-F1
#
_entry.id   AF-A0A1H8GN45-F1
#
_cell.length_a   1.000
_cell.length_b   1.000
_cell.length_c   1.000
_cell.angle_alpha   90.00
_cell.angle_beta   90.00
_cell.angle_gamma   90.00
#
_symmetry.space_group_name_H-M   'P 1'
#
loop_
_entity.id
_entity.type
_entity.pdbx_description
1 polymer ?
#
loop_
_entity_poly.entity_id
_entity_poly.type
_entity_poly.pdbx_seq_one_letter_code
_entity_poly.pdbx_strand_id
1 'polypeptide(L)'
;MTGDTDAKVIPSTLPLLDLPFAYSQVPLLSSRQFRDEARSKWDQHVSIEDLEELHRLGLLVPLYRADDDVNVEDLAAPQASDNSRIARYAREGMIRDPSSEDPALWPHRRPDDAGEGWWDGFFYSEWQLLGLRDALGQRENLRIVPDDEAWCRAFAAQQRHEHVALAALSTRFFPNVVGRVTYRDGAERETLAAAGHELDAATRLVAADFPIERLRPAAEFLLSRAHTYDPMRQWWDLLRHSDANGWFRLRGGALEAIWQRIAAEVLLRAHEELAAIGALDPLPNTRDPHIWHPLQERIGLQRDSDGIHRSLARVGLSPEPCVVLVLEGETEMVHVPALLDALGMSKPRQVRVVNQRTSSDTPKQLARYVAPRLGRVRGDSHLIEAGPTALVVAMDGEGPIWGTKNARDRRLRELREIVRQEVAEQGGTLTDHELEILVQLHTWGDHKYELANFTNHELEIAITSVLRASPDTARDEGSWSIRLPSDIEYVRDRKLDIKVVFDRIQQRVSKVELAEALLPVLLAKLENDNTPDHAHPPVLDLAYDLVVLVNRLSGGGYRLETPASVAGQ
;
A
#
# COMPACT_ATOMS: atom_id res chain seq x y z
N MET A 1 -10.00 -40.03 -22.18
CA MET A 1 -10.90 -40.41 -21.08
C MET A 1 -12.28 -39.87 -21.43
N THR A 2 -13.08 -40.67 -22.15
CA THR A 2 -14.50 -40.41 -22.38
C THR A 2 -15.24 -40.94 -21.16
N GLY A 3 -15.27 -40.11 -20.11
CA GLY A 3 -16.10 -40.34 -18.93
C GLY A 3 -17.50 -39.85 -19.23
N ASP A 4 -18.46 -40.73 -19.01
CA ASP A 4 -19.89 -40.47 -18.96
C ASP A 4 -20.13 -39.25 -18.04
N THR A 5 -20.33 -38.07 -18.63
CA THR A 5 -20.76 -36.87 -17.90
C THR A 5 -22.25 -37.04 -17.64
N ASP A 6 -22.58 -37.79 -16.59
CA ASP A 6 -23.86 -37.67 -15.90
C ASP A 6 -24.14 -36.17 -15.76
N ALA A 7 -25.22 -35.71 -16.38
CA ALA A 7 -25.64 -34.32 -16.35
C ALA A 7 -25.89 -33.96 -14.88
N LYS A 8 -24.86 -33.41 -14.24
CA LYS A 8 -24.87 -33.08 -12.82
C LYS A 8 -26.03 -32.12 -12.61
N VAL A 9 -27.03 -32.55 -11.85
CA VAL A 9 -28.23 -31.77 -11.56
C VAL A 9 -27.77 -30.40 -11.05
N ILE A 10 -28.21 -29.33 -11.72
CA ILE A 10 -27.92 -27.97 -11.27
C ILE A 10 -28.81 -27.73 -10.04
N PRO A 11 -28.23 -27.46 -8.87
CA PRO A 11 -28.97 -27.24 -7.65
C PRO A 11 -29.88 -26.04 -7.77
N SER A 12 -31.03 -26.13 -7.12
CA SER A 12 -31.98 -25.04 -7.09
C SER A 12 -31.46 -23.89 -6.23
N THR A 13 -31.65 -22.66 -6.68
CA THR A 13 -31.33 -21.43 -5.94
C THR A 13 -32.44 -21.01 -4.97
N LEU A 14 -33.62 -21.64 -5.02
CA LEU A 14 -34.77 -21.29 -4.19
C LEU A 14 -34.53 -21.40 -2.68
N PRO A 15 -33.82 -22.42 -2.15
CA PRO A 15 -33.57 -22.54 -0.71
C PRO A 15 -32.77 -21.37 -0.10
N LEU A 16 -32.06 -20.57 -0.92
CA LEU A 16 -31.36 -19.38 -0.44
C LEU A 16 -32.33 -18.29 0.04
N LEU A 17 -33.57 -18.27 -0.46
CA LEU A 17 -34.58 -17.30 -0.06
C LEU A 17 -35.08 -17.54 1.37
N ASP A 18 -34.88 -18.74 1.91
CA ASP A 18 -35.18 -19.09 3.29
C ASP A 18 -34.06 -18.67 4.27
N LEU A 19 -32.88 -18.27 3.74
CA LEU A 19 -31.79 -17.79 4.57
C LEU A 19 -32.08 -16.37 5.08
N PRO A 20 -31.87 -16.10 6.38
CA PRO A 20 -32.14 -14.79 6.95
C PRO A 20 -31.21 -13.74 6.34
N PHE A 21 -31.82 -12.65 5.87
CA PHE A 21 -31.14 -11.52 5.20
C PHE A 21 -30.28 -11.94 4.00
N ALA A 22 -30.70 -12.98 3.26
CA ALA A 22 -30.10 -13.31 1.97
C ALA A 22 -30.06 -12.05 1.09
N TYR A 23 -28.94 -11.82 0.39
CA TYR A 23 -28.74 -10.66 -0.49
C TYR A 23 -28.81 -9.26 0.17
N SER A 24 -28.80 -9.18 1.51
CA SER A 24 -28.73 -7.89 2.22
C SER A 24 -27.38 -7.19 2.04
N GLN A 25 -26.29 -7.97 2.01
CA GLN A 25 -24.92 -7.45 1.90
C GLN A 25 -24.44 -7.35 0.46
N VAL A 26 -24.84 -8.30 -0.38
CA VAL A 26 -24.55 -8.34 -1.83
C VAL A 26 -25.88 -8.47 -2.58
N PRO A 27 -26.38 -7.38 -3.19
CA PRO A 27 -27.71 -7.33 -3.76
C PRO A 27 -27.89 -8.23 -4.99
N LEU A 28 -29.14 -8.60 -5.24
CA LEU A 28 -29.56 -9.01 -6.58
C LEU A 28 -29.73 -7.77 -7.47
N LEU A 29 -29.42 -7.96 -8.75
CA LEU A 29 -29.47 -6.98 -9.81
C LEU A 29 -30.51 -7.42 -10.84
N SER A 30 -31.39 -6.51 -11.28
CA SER A 30 -32.17 -6.76 -12.50
C SER A 30 -31.24 -6.84 -13.72
N SER A 31 -31.70 -7.37 -14.85
CA SER A 31 -30.88 -7.39 -16.09
C SER A 31 -30.33 -6.01 -16.45
N ARG A 32 -31.13 -4.95 -16.28
CA ARG A 32 -30.67 -3.57 -16.49
C ARG A 32 -29.54 -3.20 -15.53
N GLN A 33 -29.74 -3.42 -14.22
CA GLN A 33 -28.73 -3.11 -13.21
C GLN A 33 -27.46 -3.93 -13.41
N PHE A 34 -27.57 -5.21 -13.77
CA PHE A 34 -26.44 -6.09 -14.06
C PHE A 34 -25.60 -5.55 -15.23
N ARG A 35 -26.25 -5.13 -16.32
CA ARG A 35 -25.59 -4.50 -17.48
C ARG A 35 -24.94 -3.16 -17.12
N ASP A 36 -25.66 -2.32 -16.37
CA ASP A 36 -25.16 -1.01 -15.94
C ASP A 36 -23.94 -1.17 -15.02
N GLU A 37 -23.96 -2.16 -14.12
CA GLU A 37 -22.87 -2.50 -13.20
C GLU A 37 -21.66 -3.06 -13.98
N ALA A 38 -21.89 -4.04 -14.87
CA ALA A 38 -20.87 -4.62 -15.74
C ALA A 38 -20.16 -3.55 -16.56
N ARG A 39 -20.91 -2.61 -17.14
CA ARG A 39 -20.35 -1.52 -17.93
C ARG A 39 -19.61 -0.49 -17.07
N SER A 40 -20.24 0.00 -16.01
CA SER A 40 -19.74 1.17 -15.26
C SER A 40 -18.57 0.84 -14.34
N LYS A 41 -18.57 -0.35 -13.72
CA LYS A 41 -17.56 -0.76 -12.74
C LYS A 41 -16.56 -1.76 -13.33
N TRP A 42 -17.02 -2.71 -14.12
CA TRP A 42 -16.19 -3.82 -14.61
C TRP A 42 -15.63 -3.59 -16.03
N ASP A 43 -16.03 -2.50 -16.69
CA ASP A 43 -15.66 -2.17 -18.07
C ASP A 43 -16.02 -3.29 -19.08
N GLN A 44 -17.08 -4.04 -18.77
CA GLN A 44 -17.60 -5.13 -19.60
C GLN A 44 -18.88 -4.65 -20.30
N HIS A 45 -18.82 -4.59 -21.62
CA HIS A 45 -19.95 -4.17 -22.44
C HIS A 45 -20.80 -5.40 -22.77
N VAL A 46 -21.98 -5.50 -22.16
CA VAL A 46 -22.93 -6.58 -22.37
C VAL A 46 -24.31 -6.02 -22.72
N SER A 47 -24.78 -6.38 -23.91
CA SER A 47 -26.11 -6.05 -24.42
C SER A 47 -27.18 -6.97 -23.82
N ILE A 48 -28.46 -6.67 -24.07
CA ILE A 48 -29.53 -7.57 -23.60
C ILE A 48 -29.53 -8.87 -24.42
N GLU A 49 -29.14 -8.78 -25.68
CA GLU A 49 -28.94 -9.89 -26.60
C GLU A 49 -27.84 -10.82 -26.14
N ASP A 50 -26.74 -10.25 -25.63
CA ASP A 50 -25.65 -11.05 -25.05
C ASP A 50 -26.16 -11.84 -23.84
N LEU A 51 -26.96 -11.23 -22.95
CA LEU A 51 -27.51 -11.95 -21.78
C LEU A 51 -28.47 -13.07 -22.20
N GLU A 52 -29.34 -12.82 -23.18
CA GLU A 52 -30.25 -13.83 -23.73
C GLU A 52 -29.48 -15.00 -24.36
N GLU A 53 -28.45 -14.70 -25.16
CA GLU A 53 -27.62 -15.72 -25.79
C GLU A 53 -26.84 -16.53 -24.75
N LEU A 54 -26.23 -15.88 -23.75
CA LEU A 54 -25.52 -16.55 -22.67
C LEU A 54 -26.44 -17.43 -21.81
N HIS A 55 -27.68 -16.99 -21.57
CA HIS A 55 -28.68 -17.78 -20.85
C HIS A 55 -29.08 -19.03 -21.66
N ARG A 56 -29.40 -18.86 -22.95
CA ARG A 56 -29.76 -19.96 -23.86
C ARG A 56 -28.64 -21.00 -24.00
N LEU A 57 -27.39 -20.56 -24.01
CA LEU A 57 -26.21 -21.44 -24.05
C LEU A 57 -25.89 -22.06 -22.67
N GLY A 58 -26.56 -21.64 -21.60
CA GLY A 58 -26.28 -22.10 -20.24
C GLY A 58 -24.95 -21.59 -19.67
N LEU A 59 -24.33 -20.59 -20.30
CA LEU A 59 -23.05 -20.00 -19.88
C LEU A 59 -23.23 -18.98 -18.75
N LEU A 60 -24.38 -18.31 -18.72
CA LEU A 60 -24.78 -17.41 -17.64
C LEU A 60 -26.29 -17.51 -17.41
N VAL A 61 -26.68 -18.28 -16.40
CA VAL A 61 -28.09 -18.44 -16.02
C VAL A 61 -28.43 -17.46 -14.90
N PRO A 62 -29.52 -16.67 -14.98
CA PRO A 62 -29.96 -15.81 -13.87
C PRO A 62 -30.20 -16.63 -12.60
N LEU A 63 -30.08 -16.02 -11.41
CA LEU A 63 -30.38 -16.75 -10.17
C LEU A 63 -31.87 -16.99 -10.00
N TYR A 64 -32.68 -16.00 -10.35
CA TYR A 64 -34.13 -16.04 -10.20
C TYR A 64 -34.85 -15.42 -11.38
N ARG A 65 -36.09 -15.85 -11.59
CA ARG A 65 -37.10 -15.17 -12.41
C ARG A 65 -38.34 -14.93 -11.57
N ALA A 66 -38.88 -13.72 -11.62
CA ALA A 66 -40.19 -13.41 -11.07
C ALA A 66 -41.26 -13.57 -12.16
N ASP A 67 -42.37 -14.22 -11.82
CA ASP A 67 -43.57 -14.23 -12.65
C ASP A 67 -44.25 -12.85 -12.60
N ASP A 68 -44.50 -12.26 -13.77
CA ASP A 68 -44.90 -10.84 -13.94
C ASP A 68 -46.42 -10.63 -14.07
N ASP A 69 -47.23 -11.67 -13.80
CA ASP A 69 -48.69 -11.58 -13.91
C ASP A 69 -49.33 -10.71 -12.81
N VAL A 70 -48.54 -10.18 -11.85
CA VAL A 70 -49.04 -9.43 -10.68
C VAL A 70 -48.31 -8.10 -10.50
N ASN A 71 -49.08 -7.03 -10.34
CA ASN A 71 -48.55 -5.69 -10.07
C ASN A 71 -47.85 -5.67 -8.70
N VAL A 72 -46.62 -5.16 -8.65
CA VAL A 72 -45.78 -5.07 -7.43
C VAL A 72 -46.45 -4.29 -6.30
N GLU A 73 -47.32 -3.34 -6.68
CA GLU A 73 -48.08 -2.52 -5.74
C GLU A 73 -49.17 -3.31 -4.99
N ASP A 74 -49.60 -4.45 -5.54
CA ASP A 74 -50.63 -5.32 -4.94
C ASP A 74 -50.06 -6.36 -3.97
N LEU A 75 -48.72 -6.53 -3.91
CA LEU A 75 -48.08 -7.49 -3.01
C LEU A 75 -48.11 -6.99 -1.57
N ALA A 76 -48.18 -7.91 -0.59
CA ALA A 76 -48.22 -7.56 0.83
C ALA A 76 -47.08 -6.62 1.27
N ALA A 77 -47.35 -5.80 2.30
CA ALA A 77 -46.42 -4.83 2.85
C ALA A 77 -45.10 -5.51 3.31
N PRO A 78 -43.99 -4.76 3.33
CA PRO A 78 -42.69 -5.30 3.75
C PRO A 78 -42.68 -5.71 5.24
N GLN A 79 -41.95 -6.76 5.60
CA GLN A 79 -41.64 -7.08 7.00
C GLN A 79 -40.32 -6.41 7.41
N ALA A 80 -40.13 -6.15 8.70
CA ALA A 80 -38.92 -5.51 9.26
C ALA A 80 -37.59 -6.23 8.93
N SER A 81 -37.65 -7.51 8.55
CA SER A 81 -36.49 -8.36 8.25
C SER A 81 -36.02 -8.32 6.78
N ASP A 82 -36.86 -7.98 5.79
CA ASP A 82 -36.43 -7.87 4.39
C ASP A 82 -37.43 -7.08 3.51
N ASN A 83 -37.01 -5.89 3.08
CA ASN A 83 -37.79 -4.98 2.22
C ASN A 83 -37.52 -5.19 0.71
N SER A 84 -36.78 -6.22 0.32
CA SER A 84 -36.45 -6.44 -1.09
C SER A 84 -37.66 -6.91 -1.91
N ARG A 85 -37.73 -6.46 -3.17
CA ARG A 85 -38.77 -6.87 -4.14
C ARG A 85 -38.78 -8.40 -4.35
N ILE A 86 -37.60 -9.04 -4.32
CA ILE A 86 -37.46 -10.50 -4.43
C ILE A 86 -38.10 -11.23 -3.23
N ALA A 87 -37.91 -10.75 -2.00
CA ALA A 87 -38.50 -11.37 -0.82
C ALA A 87 -40.03 -11.26 -0.80
N ARG A 88 -40.60 -10.23 -1.43
CA ARG A 88 -42.06 -10.12 -1.63
C ARG A 88 -42.56 -11.16 -2.64
N TYR A 89 -41.92 -11.28 -3.80
CA TYR A 89 -42.28 -12.28 -4.80
C TYR A 89 -42.09 -13.71 -4.28
N ALA A 90 -41.01 -13.96 -3.53
CA ALA A 90 -40.71 -15.28 -2.97
C ALA A 90 -41.82 -15.75 -2.02
N ARG A 91 -42.31 -14.85 -1.15
CA ARG A 91 -43.41 -15.14 -0.21
C ARG A 91 -44.71 -15.51 -0.90
N GLU A 92 -44.98 -14.94 -2.06
CA GLU A 92 -46.17 -15.23 -2.86
C GLU A 92 -45.96 -16.41 -3.81
N GLY A 93 -44.81 -17.11 -3.73
CA GLY A 93 -44.49 -18.25 -4.59
C GLY A 93 -44.27 -17.89 -6.07
N MET A 94 -43.97 -16.62 -6.37
CA MET A 94 -43.81 -16.11 -7.73
C MET A 94 -42.36 -16.14 -8.22
N ILE A 95 -41.43 -16.64 -7.40
CA ILE A 95 -40.02 -16.79 -7.78
C ILE A 95 -39.75 -18.21 -8.26
N ARG A 96 -39.08 -18.30 -9.40
CA ARG A 96 -38.63 -19.55 -9.99
C ARG A 96 -37.13 -19.53 -10.22
N ASP A 97 -36.55 -20.71 -10.34
CA ASP A 97 -35.15 -20.89 -10.70
C ASP A 97 -35.01 -21.20 -12.21
N PRO A 98 -34.46 -20.27 -13.00
CA PRO A 98 -34.30 -20.43 -14.44
C PRO A 98 -33.44 -21.62 -14.85
N SER A 99 -32.57 -22.15 -13.98
CA SER A 99 -31.76 -23.33 -14.37
C SER A 99 -32.56 -24.62 -14.52
N SER A 100 -33.82 -24.62 -14.07
CA SER A 100 -34.75 -25.74 -14.24
C SER A 100 -35.76 -25.53 -15.37
N GLU A 101 -35.74 -24.36 -16.02
CA GLU A 101 -36.69 -23.98 -17.06
C GLU A 101 -36.03 -24.05 -18.46
N ASP A 102 -36.85 -24.14 -19.51
CA ASP A 102 -36.37 -23.96 -20.88
C ASP A 102 -36.10 -22.47 -21.13
N PRO A 103 -34.85 -22.06 -21.40
CA PRO A 103 -34.51 -20.65 -21.62
C PRO A 103 -35.22 -20.05 -22.85
N ALA A 104 -35.67 -20.86 -23.80
CA ALA A 104 -36.39 -20.38 -25.00
C ALA A 104 -37.80 -19.85 -24.69
N LEU A 105 -38.37 -20.19 -23.53
CA LEU A 105 -39.71 -19.75 -23.14
C LEU A 105 -39.73 -18.33 -22.55
N TRP A 106 -38.56 -17.76 -22.23
CA TRP A 106 -38.46 -16.55 -21.42
C TRP A 106 -37.48 -15.54 -22.03
N PRO A 107 -37.92 -14.72 -22.99
CA PRO A 107 -37.05 -13.77 -23.67
C PRO A 107 -36.66 -12.62 -22.73
N HIS A 108 -35.40 -12.19 -22.81
CA HIS A 108 -34.91 -10.97 -22.15
C HIS A 108 -35.36 -9.69 -22.85
N ARG A 109 -35.86 -9.82 -24.09
CA ARG A 109 -36.42 -8.71 -24.86
C ARG A 109 -37.91 -8.57 -24.62
N ARG A 110 -38.36 -7.32 -24.59
CA ARG A 110 -39.78 -6.98 -24.51
C ARG A 110 -40.50 -7.54 -25.74
N PRO A 111 -41.52 -8.39 -25.56
CA PRO A 111 -42.42 -8.78 -26.64
C PRO A 111 -43.12 -7.56 -27.26
N ASP A 112 -43.39 -7.59 -28.57
CA ASP A 112 -44.01 -6.46 -29.28
C ASP A 112 -45.40 -6.09 -28.73
N ASP A 113 -46.10 -7.05 -28.13
CA ASP A 113 -47.43 -6.94 -27.54
C ASP A 113 -47.43 -6.64 -26.03
N ALA A 114 -46.26 -6.53 -25.39
CA ALA A 114 -46.16 -6.29 -23.97
C ALA A 114 -46.49 -4.84 -23.57
N GLY A 115 -47.10 -4.63 -22.41
CA GLY A 115 -47.48 -3.31 -21.87
C GLY A 115 -46.29 -2.42 -21.46
N GLU A 116 -46.54 -1.12 -21.22
CA GLU A 116 -45.49 -0.13 -20.88
C GLU A 116 -44.71 -0.43 -19.60
N GLY A 117 -45.28 -1.22 -18.67
CA GLY A 117 -44.65 -1.65 -17.42
C GLY A 117 -43.81 -2.92 -17.52
N TRP A 118 -43.66 -3.51 -18.71
CA TRP A 118 -42.97 -4.78 -18.89
C TRP A 118 -41.49 -4.69 -18.49
N TRP A 119 -41.02 -5.74 -17.82
CA TRP A 119 -39.61 -6.00 -17.55
C TRP A 119 -39.37 -7.52 -17.64
N ASP A 120 -38.12 -7.95 -17.81
CA ASP A 120 -37.80 -9.35 -18.12
C ASP A 120 -37.87 -10.32 -16.92
N GLY A 121 -38.21 -9.84 -15.73
CA GLY A 121 -38.38 -10.67 -14.54
C GLY A 121 -37.08 -11.26 -13.96
N PHE A 122 -35.93 -11.08 -14.61
CA PHE A 122 -34.70 -11.77 -14.27
C PHE A 122 -33.88 -11.03 -13.20
N PHE A 123 -33.35 -11.81 -12.26
CA PHE A 123 -32.41 -11.35 -11.25
C PHE A 123 -31.10 -12.12 -11.31
N TYR A 124 -30.01 -11.37 -11.29
CA TYR A 124 -28.64 -11.86 -11.20
C TYR A 124 -28.05 -11.51 -9.85
N SER A 125 -27.14 -12.32 -9.33
CA SER A 125 -26.30 -11.89 -8.21
C SER A 125 -25.13 -11.05 -8.74
N GLU A 126 -24.71 -10.06 -7.97
CA GLU A 126 -23.46 -9.33 -8.21
C GLU A 126 -22.25 -10.29 -8.30
N TRP A 127 -22.27 -11.43 -7.59
CA TRP A 127 -21.23 -12.46 -7.71
C TRP A 127 -21.10 -13.02 -9.13
N GLN A 128 -22.18 -13.05 -9.91
CA GLN A 128 -22.14 -13.55 -11.29
C GLN A 128 -21.36 -12.63 -12.24
N LEU A 129 -21.08 -11.39 -11.86
CA LEU A 129 -20.20 -10.50 -12.63
C LEU A 129 -18.76 -11.04 -12.70
N LEU A 130 -18.33 -11.84 -11.71
CA LEU A 130 -17.03 -12.52 -11.72
C LEU A 130 -16.88 -13.52 -12.88
N GLY A 131 -17.98 -14.17 -13.27
CA GLY A 131 -18.00 -15.15 -14.36
C GLY A 131 -18.31 -14.54 -15.74
N LEU A 132 -18.75 -13.28 -15.81
CA LEU A 132 -19.26 -12.69 -17.05
C LEU A 132 -18.20 -12.65 -18.16
N ARG A 133 -16.95 -12.31 -17.84
CA ARG A 133 -15.85 -12.31 -18.82
C ARG A 133 -15.62 -13.71 -19.40
N ASP A 134 -15.63 -14.74 -18.55
CA ASP A 134 -15.43 -16.12 -19.00
C ASP A 134 -16.61 -16.57 -19.85
N ALA A 135 -17.83 -16.26 -19.44
CA ALA A 135 -19.04 -16.59 -20.20
C ALA A 135 -19.02 -15.97 -21.60
N LEU A 136 -18.62 -14.70 -21.72
CA LEU A 136 -18.46 -14.03 -23.01
C LEU A 136 -17.33 -14.66 -23.85
N GLY A 137 -16.20 -15.01 -23.23
CA GLY A 137 -15.10 -15.69 -23.92
C GLY A 137 -15.48 -17.09 -24.40
N GLN A 138 -16.22 -17.85 -23.58
CA GLN A 138 -16.71 -19.18 -23.93
C GLN A 138 -17.73 -19.13 -25.05
N ARG A 139 -18.63 -18.15 -25.05
CA ARG A 139 -19.54 -17.93 -26.17
C ARG A 139 -18.79 -17.75 -27.49
N GLU A 140 -17.73 -16.94 -27.48
CA GLU A 140 -16.92 -16.74 -28.68
C GLU A 140 -16.17 -18.02 -29.07
N ASN A 141 -15.63 -18.75 -28.09
CA ASN A 141 -15.01 -20.05 -28.34
C ASN A 141 -15.99 -21.06 -28.97
N LEU A 142 -17.25 -21.12 -28.52
CA LEU A 142 -18.26 -22.01 -29.10
C LEU A 142 -18.64 -21.64 -30.54
N ARG A 143 -18.44 -20.39 -30.96
CA ARG A 143 -18.58 -20.00 -32.37
C ARG A 143 -17.46 -20.55 -33.25
N ILE A 144 -16.27 -20.72 -32.67
CA ILE A 144 -15.07 -21.21 -33.37
C ILE A 144 -14.98 -22.74 -33.29
N VAL A 145 -15.29 -23.32 -32.13
CA VAL A 145 -15.21 -24.74 -31.80
C VAL A 145 -16.51 -25.19 -31.15
N PRO A 146 -17.56 -25.50 -31.95
CA PRO A 146 -18.87 -25.90 -31.41
C PRO A 146 -18.84 -27.18 -30.57
N ASP A 147 -17.90 -28.08 -30.85
CA ASP A 147 -17.78 -29.38 -30.18
C ASP A 147 -17.39 -29.28 -28.68
N ASP A 148 -16.95 -28.10 -28.21
CA ASP A 148 -16.57 -27.85 -26.81
C ASP A 148 -17.77 -27.51 -25.89
N GLU A 149 -19.01 -27.57 -26.41
CA GLU A 149 -20.23 -27.18 -25.70
C GLU A 149 -20.38 -27.83 -24.32
N ALA A 150 -20.13 -29.14 -24.22
CA ALA A 150 -20.26 -29.88 -22.97
C ALA A 150 -19.30 -29.37 -21.89
N TRP A 151 -18.05 -29.05 -22.27
CA TRP A 151 -17.05 -28.54 -21.34
C TRP A 151 -17.40 -27.12 -20.87
N CYS A 152 -17.80 -26.23 -21.79
CA CYS A 152 -18.22 -24.87 -21.44
C CYS A 152 -19.42 -24.88 -20.49
N ARG A 153 -20.44 -25.71 -20.76
CA ARG A 153 -21.61 -25.85 -19.88
C ARG A 153 -21.23 -26.40 -18.50
N ALA A 154 -20.35 -27.40 -18.43
CA ALA A 154 -19.89 -27.96 -17.16
C ALA A 154 -19.13 -26.91 -16.32
N PHE A 155 -18.28 -26.11 -16.96
CA PHE A 155 -17.56 -25.01 -16.31
C PHE A 155 -18.51 -23.92 -15.82
N ALA A 156 -19.47 -23.50 -16.65
CA ALA A 156 -20.48 -22.50 -16.27
C ALA A 156 -21.37 -22.97 -15.11
N ALA A 157 -21.76 -24.25 -15.10
CA ALA A 157 -22.50 -24.86 -14.00
C ALA A 157 -21.67 -24.86 -12.70
N GLN A 158 -20.37 -25.17 -12.78
CA GLN A 158 -19.46 -25.04 -11.65
C GLN A 158 -19.39 -23.60 -11.12
N GLN A 159 -19.22 -22.60 -11.99
CA GLN A 159 -19.20 -21.19 -11.58
C GLN A 159 -20.53 -20.77 -10.93
N ARG A 160 -21.67 -21.22 -11.46
CA ARG A 160 -22.97 -20.99 -10.83
C ARG A 160 -23.01 -21.53 -9.40
N HIS A 161 -22.55 -22.76 -9.16
CA HIS A 161 -22.48 -23.33 -7.80
C HIS A 161 -21.65 -22.47 -6.86
N GLU A 162 -20.50 -21.97 -7.34
CA GLU A 162 -19.63 -21.08 -6.56
C GLU A 162 -20.33 -19.75 -6.24
N HIS A 163 -21.02 -19.13 -7.21
CA HIS A 163 -21.79 -17.89 -6.99
C HIS A 163 -22.96 -18.08 -6.01
N VAL A 164 -23.63 -19.23 -6.05
CA VAL A 164 -24.72 -19.58 -5.12
C VAL A 164 -24.18 -19.76 -3.70
N ALA A 165 -23.05 -20.46 -3.54
CA ALA A 165 -22.38 -20.59 -2.25
C ALA A 165 -21.95 -19.23 -1.69
N LEU A 166 -21.35 -18.36 -2.52
CA LEU A 166 -20.98 -17.00 -2.13
C LEU A 166 -22.19 -16.19 -1.67
N ALA A 167 -23.32 -16.27 -2.39
CA ALA A 167 -24.56 -15.60 -2.00
C ALA A 167 -25.07 -16.08 -0.62
N ALA A 168 -25.09 -17.39 -0.38
CA ALA A 168 -25.53 -17.98 0.89
C ALA A 168 -24.63 -17.58 2.08
N LEU A 169 -23.33 -17.45 1.84
CA LEU A 169 -22.31 -17.10 2.83
C LEU A 169 -22.16 -15.58 3.07
N SER A 170 -22.65 -14.75 2.13
CA SER A 170 -22.39 -13.30 2.11
C SER A 170 -22.81 -12.62 3.41
N THR A 171 -24.01 -12.89 3.92
CA THR A 171 -24.53 -12.24 5.14
C THR A 171 -23.63 -12.46 6.37
N ARG A 172 -22.98 -13.63 6.46
CA ARG A 172 -22.13 -14.00 7.59
C ARG A 172 -20.71 -13.47 7.46
N PHE A 173 -20.10 -13.57 6.28
CA PHE A 173 -18.66 -13.34 6.12
C PHE A 173 -18.32 -12.05 5.36
N PHE A 174 -19.12 -11.63 4.38
CA PHE A 174 -18.80 -10.47 3.55
C PHE A 174 -18.56 -9.18 4.36
N PRO A 175 -19.38 -8.85 5.39
CA PRO A 175 -19.14 -7.64 6.17
C PRO A 175 -17.81 -7.62 6.91
N ASN A 176 -17.36 -8.79 7.38
CA ASN A 176 -16.09 -8.94 8.09
C ASN A 176 -14.89 -8.92 7.14
N VAL A 177 -15.08 -9.37 5.89
CA VAL A 177 -14.05 -9.30 4.84
C VAL A 177 -13.85 -7.86 4.37
N VAL A 178 -14.95 -7.14 4.13
CA VAL A 178 -14.93 -5.79 3.58
C VAL A 178 -14.82 -4.71 4.67
N GLY A 179 -15.13 -5.04 5.93
CA GLY A 179 -15.18 -4.09 7.03
C GLY A 179 -16.36 -3.12 6.95
N ARG A 180 -17.40 -3.47 6.18
CA ARG A 180 -18.60 -2.65 5.97
C ARG A 180 -19.86 -3.50 6.05
N VAL A 181 -20.85 -3.00 6.76
CA VAL A 181 -22.21 -3.57 6.79
C VAL A 181 -23.12 -2.67 5.95
N THR A 182 -23.91 -3.27 5.08
CA THR A 182 -24.98 -2.56 4.36
C THR A 182 -26.28 -2.71 5.15
N TYR A 183 -26.81 -1.58 5.63
CA TYR A 183 -28.13 -1.51 6.26
C TYR A 183 -29.13 -1.03 5.20
N ARG A 184 -30.18 -1.79 4.96
CA ARG A 184 -31.33 -1.34 4.16
C ARG A 184 -32.40 -0.77 5.10
N ASP A 185 -33.15 0.21 4.60
CA ASP A 185 -34.14 0.97 5.36
C ASP A 185 -35.04 0.05 6.20
N GLY A 186 -34.96 0.19 7.53
CA GLY A 186 -35.78 -0.51 8.51
C GLY A 186 -35.08 -1.62 9.31
N ALA A 187 -33.95 -2.17 8.85
CA ALA A 187 -33.23 -3.20 9.59
C ALA A 187 -32.30 -2.57 10.66
N GLU A 188 -32.54 -2.89 11.94
CA GLU A 188 -31.65 -2.49 13.03
C GLU A 188 -30.30 -3.24 12.94
N ARG A 189 -29.22 -2.54 13.32
CA ARG A 189 -27.86 -3.08 13.27
C ARG A 189 -27.70 -4.38 14.06
N GLU A 190 -28.36 -4.46 15.22
CA GLU A 190 -28.32 -5.61 16.12
C GLU A 190 -29.00 -6.83 15.49
N THR A 191 -30.14 -6.63 14.80
CA THR A 191 -30.87 -7.69 14.11
C THR A 191 -30.05 -8.32 12.99
N LEU A 192 -29.40 -7.51 12.16
CA LEU A 192 -28.57 -8.01 11.07
C LEU A 192 -27.30 -8.73 11.58
N ALA A 193 -26.69 -8.22 12.65
CA ALA A 193 -25.54 -8.86 13.28
C ALA A 193 -25.93 -10.22 13.91
N ALA A 194 -27.06 -10.27 14.62
CA ALA A 194 -27.59 -11.50 15.20
C ALA A 194 -27.91 -12.55 14.11
N ALA A 195 -28.59 -12.15 13.05
CA ALA A 195 -28.96 -13.04 11.95
C ALA A 195 -27.76 -13.54 11.12
N GLY A 196 -26.68 -12.76 11.03
CA GLY A 196 -25.42 -13.22 10.45
C GLY A 196 -24.83 -14.42 11.20
N HIS A 197 -25.05 -14.48 12.52
CA HIS A 197 -24.53 -15.53 13.39
C HIS A 197 -25.53 -16.65 13.71
N GLU A 198 -26.83 -16.45 13.45
CA GLU A 198 -27.90 -17.41 13.71
C GLU A 198 -27.68 -18.76 13.02
N LEU A 199 -27.26 -18.73 11.75
CA LEU A 199 -26.92 -19.92 10.98
C LEU A 199 -25.41 -20.00 10.73
N ASP A 200 -24.84 -21.17 11.00
CA ASP A 200 -23.43 -21.49 10.73
C ASP A 200 -23.12 -21.67 9.24
N ALA A 201 -21.83 -21.79 8.91
CA ALA A 201 -21.39 -21.99 7.54
C ALA A 201 -21.95 -23.28 6.91
N ALA A 202 -22.03 -24.38 7.68
CA ALA A 202 -22.52 -25.67 7.19
C ALA A 202 -23.97 -25.58 6.71
N THR A 203 -24.86 -25.01 7.52
CA THR A 203 -26.29 -24.88 7.20
C THR A 203 -26.51 -24.03 5.95
N ARG A 204 -25.75 -22.94 5.81
CA ARG A 204 -25.81 -22.06 4.63
C ARG A 204 -25.32 -22.77 3.36
N LEU A 205 -24.27 -23.59 3.47
CA LEU A 205 -23.75 -24.37 2.34
C LEU A 205 -24.68 -25.51 1.93
N VAL A 206 -25.39 -26.12 2.87
CA VAL A 206 -26.46 -27.08 2.57
C VAL A 206 -27.59 -26.42 1.77
N ALA A 207 -28.01 -25.21 2.13
CA ALA A 207 -29.01 -24.46 1.36
C ALA A 207 -28.52 -24.13 -0.06
N ALA A 208 -27.21 -23.92 -0.24
CA ALA A 208 -26.58 -23.70 -1.54
C ALA A 208 -26.26 -25.00 -2.31
N ASP A 209 -26.52 -26.17 -1.72
CA ASP A 209 -26.08 -27.48 -2.22
C ASP A 209 -24.59 -27.49 -2.61
N PHE A 210 -23.76 -26.82 -1.81
CA PHE A 210 -22.34 -26.68 -2.09
C PHE A 210 -21.51 -27.60 -1.17
N PRO A 211 -20.76 -28.56 -1.74
CA PRO A 211 -19.95 -29.48 -0.93
C PRO A 211 -18.85 -28.74 -0.17
N ILE A 212 -18.73 -28.99 1.13
CA ILE A 212 -17.79 -28.30 2.02
C ILE A 212 -16.33 -28.53 1.61
N GLU A 213 -16.01 -29.67 1.02
CA GLU A 213 -14.68 -30.04 0.55
C GLU A 213 -14.22 -29.18 -0.64
N ARG A 214 -15.16 -28.51 -1.32
CA ARG A 214 -14.86 -27.63 -2.46
C ARG A 214 -14.51 -26.20 -2.05
N LEU A 215 -14.68 -25.82 -0.78
CA LEU A 215 -14.39 -24.46 -0.31
C LEU A 215 -12.96 -24.02 -0.62
N ARG A 216 -11.96 -24.80 -0.19
CA ARG A 216 -10.54 -24.50 -0.46
C ARG A 216 -10.20 -24.53 -1.95
N PRO A 217 -10.49 -25.59 -2.73
CA PRO A 217 -10.18 -25.60 -4.16
C PRO A 217 -10.82 -24.44 -4.94
N ALA A 218 -12.07 -24.08 -4.64
CA ALA A 218 -12.74 -22.95 -5.29
C ALA A 218 -12.07 -21.61 -4.91
N ALA A 219 -11.73 -21.42 -3.64
CA ALA A 219 -11.01 -20.22 -3.21
C ALA A 219 -9.61 -20.10 -3.83
N GLU A 220 -8.84 -21.19 -3.88
CA GLU A 220 -7.51 -21.20 -4.50
C GLU A 220 -7.58 -20.94 -6.00
N PHE A 221 -8.62 -21.43 -6.67
CA PHE A 221 -8.88 -21.10 -8.07
C PHE A 221 -9.15 -19.60 -8.27
N LEU A 222 -10.02 -19.00 -7.45
CA LEU A 222 -10.29 -17.56 -7.47
C LEU A 222 -9.04 -16.71 -7.19
N LEU A 223 -8.23 -17.09 -6.20
CA LEU A 223 -6.97 -16.40 -5.89
C LEU A 223 -5.93 -16.54 -7.01
N SER A 224 -5.87 -17.70 -7.65
CA SER A 224 -5.00 -17.93 -8.81
C SER A 224 -5.43 -17.05 -10.00
N ARG A 225 -6.73 -16.96 -10.26
CA ARG A 225 -7.26 -16.07 -11.30
C ARG A 225 -6.96 -14.61 -10.99
N ALA A 226 -7.13 -14.20 -9.74
CA ALA A 226 -6.82 -12.83 -9.33
C ALA A 226 -5.35 -12.55 -9.59
N HIS A 227 -4.45 -13.44 -9.19
CA HIS A 227 -3.03 -13.32 -9.46
C HIS A 227 -2.69 -13.23 -10.96
N THR A 228 -3.33 -14.03 -11.80
CA THR A 228 -3.06 -14.08 -13.24
C THR A 228 -3.57 -12.83 -13.97
N TYR A 229 -4.76 -12.34 -13.62
CA TYR A 229 -5.45 -11.30 -14.39
C TYR A 229 -5.40 -9.91 -13.75
N ASP A 230 -4.85 -9.76 -12.54
CA ASP A 230 -4.76 -8.47 -11.85
C ASP A 230 -3.74 -7.53 -12.52
N PRO A 231 -4.18 -6.42 -13.16
CA PRO A 231 -3.26 -5.44 -13.73
C PRO A 231 -2.43 -4.71 -12.66
N MET A 232 -2.86 -4.77 -11.39
CA MET A 232 -2.20 -4.16 -10.24
C MET A 232 -1.44 -5.17 -9.39
N ARG A 233 -1.17 -6.40 -9.88
CA ARG A 233 -0.51 -7.47 -9.13
C ARG A 233 0.77 -7.02 -8.41
N GLN A 234 1.62 -6.24 -9.06
CA GLN A 234 2.89 -5.76 -8.46
C GLN A 234 2.67 -4.85 -7.24
N TRP A 235 1.50 -4.22 -7.17
CA TRP A 235 1.06 -3.33 -6.10
C TRP A 235 0.14 -4.03 -5.10
N TRP A 236 -0.15 -5.33 -5.28
CA TRP A 236 -1.14 -6.04 -4.50
C TRP A 236 -0.87 -5.96 -2.99
N ASP A 237 0.39 -6.16 -2.56
CA ASP A 237 0.71 -6.10 -1.14
C ASP A 237 0.49 -4.70 -0.53
N LEU A 238 0.53 -3.64 -1.33
CA LEU A 238 0.11 -2.31 -0.90
C LEU A 238 -1.41 -2.18 -0.88
N LEU A 239 -2.08 -2.61 -1.95
CA LEU A 239 -3.53 -2.54 -2.09
C LEU A 239 -4.27 -3.34 -1.02
N ARG A 240 -3.67 -4.43 -0.52
CA ARG A 240 -4.20 -5.24 0.59
C ARG A 240 -4.39 -4.44 1.88
N HIS A 241 -3.62 -3.38 2.09
CA HIS A 241 -3.78 -2.49 3.25
C HIS A 241 -4.86 -1.43 3.07
N SER A 242 -5.48 -1.33 1.89
CA SER A 242 -6.58 -0.40 1.64
C SER A 242 -7.87 -0.87 2.32
N ASP A 243 -8.81 0.04 2.49
CA ASP A 243 -10.15 -0.28 2.97
C ASP A 243 -11.10 -0.55 1.78
N ALA A 244 -12.34 -0.93 2.09
CA ALA A 244 -13.39 -1.11 1.09
C ALA A 244 -13.54 0.09 0.16
N ASN A 245 -13.44 1.32 0.69
CA ASN A 245 -13.61 2.52 -0.12
C ASN A 245 -12.49 2.68 -1.14
N GLY A 246 -11.25 2.37 -0.76
CA GLY A 246 -10.12 2.35 -1.69
C GLY A 246 -10.26 1.26 -2.75
N TRP A 247 -10.64 0.05 -2.35
CA TRP A 247 -10.89 -1.07 -3.26
C TRP A 247 -11.99 -0.78 -4.29
N PHE A 248 -13.16 -0.31 -3.86
CA PHE A 248 -14.30 -0.06 -4.75
C PHE A 248 -14.18 1.21 -5.59
N ARG A 249 -13.11 2.00 -5.45
CA ARG A 249 -12.75 3.07 -6.40
C ARG A 249 -12.07 2.54 -7.66
N LEU A 250 -11.52 1.31 -7.61
CA LEU A 250 -10.94 0.65 -8.77
C LEU A 250 -12.03 0.33 -9.80
N ARG A 251 -11.62 0.12 -11.05
CA ARG A 251 -12.50 -0.26 -12.16
C ARG A 251 -11.85 -1.34 -13.02
N GLY A 252 -12.65 -1.98 -13.87
CA GLY A 252 -12.17 -2.95 -14.85
C GLY A 252 -11.54 -4.18 -14.19
N GLY A 253 -10.48 -4.71 -14.81
CA GLY A 253 -9.77 -5.89 -14.33
C GLY A 253 -9.19 -5.76 -12.90
N ALA A 254 -8.84 -4.54 -12.46
CA ALA A 254 -8.35 -4.32 -11.09
C ALA A 254 -9.46 -4.56 -10.05
N LEU A 255 -10.67 -4.04 -10.30
CA LEU A 255 -11.81 -4.25 -9.42
C LEU A 255 -12.23 -5.73 -9.42
N GLU A 256 -12.26 -6.36 -10.58
CA GLU A 256 -12.55 -7.79 -10.72
C GLU A 256 -11.58 -8.66 -9.91
N ALA A 257 -10.28 -8.38 -9.97
CA ALA A 257 -9.30 -9.11 -9.17
C ALA A 257 -9.51 -8.91 -7.66
N ILE A 258 -9.93 -7.73 -7.21
CA ILE A 258 -10.32 -7.53 -5.81
C ILE A 258 -11.56 -8.36 -5.46
N TRP A 259 -12.60 -8.35 -6.30
CA TRP A 259 -13.80 -9.15 -6.06
C TRP A 259 -13.50 -10.65 -6.04
N GLN A 260 -12.58 -11.14 -6.88
CA GLN A 260 -12.11 -12.54 -6.82
C GLN A 260 -11.44 -12.85 -5.47
N ARG A 261 -10.62 -11.93 -4.94
CA ARG A 261 -10.00 -12.11 -3.62
C ARG A 261 -10.99 -11.99 -2.46
N ILE A 262 -12.00 -11.13 -2.57
CA ILE A 262 -13.10 -11.03 -1.60
C ILE A 262 -13.92 -12.32 -1.61
N ALA A 263 -14.31 -12.82 -2.78
CA ALA A 263 -15.02 -14.07 -2.95
C ALA A 263 -14.24 -15.24 -2.34
N ALA A 264 -12.94 -15.35 -2.67
CA ALA A 264 -12.07 -16.35 -2.10
C ALA A 264 -12.01 -16.25 -0.56
N GLU A 265 -11.90 -15.05 0.00
CA GLU A 265 -11.86 -14.85 1.44
C GLU A 265 -13.19 -15.25 2.11
N VAL A 266 -14.34 -14.98 1.49
CA VAL A 266 -15.65 -15.47 1.99
C VAL A 266 -15.66 -17.00 2.09
N LEU A 267 -15.20 -17.71 1.06
CA LEU A 267 -15.11 -19.17 1.06
C LEU A 267 -14.08 -19.69 2.09
N LEU A 268 -12.93 -19.02 2.22
CA LEU A 268 -11.88 -19.42 3.17
C LEU A 268 -12.29 -19.19 4.63
N ARG A 269 -13.08 -18.16 4.92
CA ARG A 269 -13.64 -17.95 6.27
C ARG A 269 -14.63 -19.04 6.65
N ALA A 270 -15.47 -19.47 5.69
CA ALA A 270 -16.32 -20.63 5.88
C ALA A 270 -15.50 -21.91 6.11
N HIS A 271 -14.42 -22.11 5.34
CA HIS A 271 -13.49 -23.23 5.52
C HIS A 271 -12.87 -23.21 6.92
N GLU A 272 -12.37 -22.06 7.36
CA GLU A 272 -11.73 -21.89 8.69
C GLU A 272 -12.72 -22.15 9.84
N GLU A 273 -13.99 -21.73 9.70
CA GLU A 273 -15.04 -22.04 10.68
C GLU A 273 -15.31 -23.54 10.77
N LEU A 274 -15.46 -24.22 9.63
CA LEU A 274 -15.67 -25.67 9.58
C LEU A 274 -14.45 -26.46 10.07
N ALA A 275 -13.24 -25.97 9.80
CA ALA A 275 -12.02 -26.56 10.32
C ALA A 275 -11.89 -26.40 11.83
N ALA A 276 -12.33 -25.26 12.39
CA ALA A 276 -12.31 -25.02 13.83
C ALA A 276 -13.22 -25.99 14.61
N ILE A 277 -14.30 -26.49 14.00
CA ILE A 277 -15.18 -27.51 14.57
C ILE A 277 -14.81 -28.95 14.17
N GLY A 278 -13.70 -29.14 13.44
CA GLY A 278 -13.19 -30.44 13.03
C GLY A 278 -13.92 -31.09 11.84
N ALA A 279 -14.73 -30.34 11.09
CA ALA A 279 -15.41 -30.84 9.89
C ALA A 279 -14.52 -30.84 8.64
N LEU A 280 -13.46 -30.02 8.63
CA LEU A 280 -12.46 -29.94 7.56
C LEU A 280 -11.05 -29.86 8.15
N ASP A 281 -10.04 -30.20 7.36
CA ASP A 281 -8.64 -29.96 7.72
C ASP A 281 -8.31 -28.46 7.75
N PRO A 282 -7.43 -27.99 8.64
CA PRO A 282 -6.97 -26.61 8.64
C PRO A 282 -6.23 -26.27 7.33
N LEU A 283 -6.23 -24.99 6.97
CA LEU A 283 -5.51 -24.52 5.78
C LEU A 283 -3.99 -24.80 5.90
N PRO A 284 -3.33 -25.13 4.78
CA PRO A 284 -1.90 -25.40 4.80
C PRO A 284 -1.10 -24.14 5.14
N ASN A 285 0.08 -24.36 5.73
CA ASN A 285 1.00 -23.28 6.04
C ASN A 285 1.84 -22.91 4.80
N THR A 286 1.65 -21.71 4.25
CA THR A 286 2.30 -21.26 3.00
C THR A 286 3.55 -20.41 3.23
N ARG A 287 4.30 -20.70 4.30
CA ARG A 287 5.44 -19.89 4.78
C ARG A 287 6.69 -19.92 3.89
N ASP A 288 6.79 -20.84 2.94
CA ASP A 288 7.91 -20.90 2.01
C ASP A 288 7.88 -19.69 1.04
N PRO A 289 8.85 -18.75 1.12
CA PRO A 289 8.91 -17.61 0.22
C PRO A 289 9.34 -17.98 -1.21
N HIS A 290 9.89 -19.18 -1.43
CA HIS A 290 10.46 -19.57 -2.70
C HIS A 290 9.42 -20.19 -3.65
N ILE A 291 8.26 -20.61 -3.13
CA ILE A 291 7.18 -21.20 -3.90
C ILE A 291 5.94 -20.33 -3.72
N TRP A 292 5.49 -19.77 -4.84
CA TRP A 292 4.22 -19.05 -4.85
C TRP A 292 3.07 -20.02 -4.58
N HIS A 293 2.12 -19.61 -3.73
CA HIS A 293 0.92 -20.37 -3.41
C HIS A 293 -0.31 -19.45 -3.47
N PRO A 294 -1.47 -19.89 -4.03
CA PRO A 294 -2.65 -19.04 -4.16
C PRO A 294 -3.09 -18.37 -2.85
N LEU A 295 -3.06 -19.08 -1.72
CA LEU A 295 -3.39 -18.54 -0.40
C LEU A 295 -2.52 -17.32 0.04
N GLN A 296 -1.37 -17.07 -0.59
CA GLN A 296 -0.58 -15.85 -0.35
C GLN A 296 -1.27 -14.58 -0.89
N GLU A 297 -2.25 -14.72 -1.80
CA GLU A 297 -3.02 -13.65 -2.43
C GLU A 297 -4.26 -13.22 -1.63
N ARG A 298 -4.53 -13.83 -0.47
CA ARG A 298 -5.70 -13.49 0.36
C ARG A 298 -5.76 -12.00 0.70
N ILE A 299 -6.97 -11.43 0.67
CA ILE A 299 -7.24 -10.02 1.00
C ILE A 299 -7.19 -9.75 2.51
N GLY A 300 -7.54 -10.74 3.34
CA GLY A 300 -7.38 -10.62 4.77
C GLY A 300 -5.91 -10.40 5.12
N LEU A 301 -5.65 -9.46 6.04
CA LEU A 301 -4.34 -9.33 6.68
C LEU A 301 -4.03 -10.66 7.38
N GLN A 302 -3.32 -11.54 6.70
CA GLN A 302 -2.82 -12.75 7.33
C GLN A 302 -1.96 -12.33 8.52
N ARG A 303 -1.98 -13.12 9.58
CA ARG A 303 -1.04 -12.97 10.70
C ARG A 303 0.44 -12.98 10.26
N ASP A 304 0.69 -13.32 8.99
CA ASP A 304 2.00 -13.43 8.36
C ASP A 304 2.22 -12.45 7.17
N SER A 305 1.27 -11.55 6.80
CA SER A 305 1.50 -10.56 5.72
C SER A 305 2.46 -9.42 6.11
N ASP A 306 3.24 -8.89 5.16
CA ASP A 306 4.10 -7.72 5.37
C ASP A 306 3.28 -6.53 5.92
N GLY A 307 3.89 -5.71 6.78
CA GLY A 307 3.27 -4.48 7.28
C GLY A 307 3.24 -3.37 6.21
N ILE A 308 2.35 -2.39 6.37
CA ILE A 308 2.13 -1.33 5.36
C ILE A 308 3.41 -0.56 5.03
N HIS A 309 4.23 -0.26 6.04
CA HIS A 309 5.50 0.46 5.86
C HIS A 309 6.49 -0.33 4.99
N ARG A 310 6.50 -1.66 5.11
CA ARG A 310 7.35 -2.54 4.32
C ARG A 310 6.83 -2.66 2.89
N SER A 311 5.52 -2.79 2.73
CA SER A 311 4.86 -2.76 1.42
C SER A 311 5.15 -1.44 0.69
N LEU A 312 5.09 -0.30 1.39
CA LEU A 312 5.45 1.03 0.88
C LEU A 312 6.94 1.12 0.53
N ALA A 313 7.83 0.63 1.40
CA ALA A 313 9.26 0.65 1.16
C ALA A 313 9.65 -0.15 -0.10
N ARG A 314 9.04 -1.32 -0.32
CA ARG A 314 9.32 -2.19 -1.47
C ARG A 314 8.97 -1.56 -2.82
N VAL A 315 7.96 -0.69 -2.86
CA VAL A 315 7.58 0.08 -4.05
C VAL A 315 8.22 1.48 -4.09
N GLY A 316 9.14 1.76 -3.17
CA GLY A 316 9.83 3.05 -3.11
C GLY A 316 8.92 4.21 -2.70
N LEU A 317 7.86 3.96 -1.94
CA LEU A 317 6.90 4.94 -1.41
C LEU A 317 6.98 5.10 0.11
N SER A 318 8.07 4.64 0.75
CA SER A 318 8.26 4.85 2.19
C SER A 318 8.16 6.35 2.54
N PRO A 319 7.34 6.72 3.54
CA PRO A 319 7.25 8.11 4.00
C PRO A 319 8.44 8.50 4.89
N GLU A 320 9.17 7.53 5.41
CA GLU A 320 10.32 7.75 6.28
C GLU A 320 11.55 8.14 5.45
N PRO A 321 12.33 9.14 5.88
CA PRO A 321 13.56 9.50 5.20
C PRO A 321 14.61 8.39 5.34
N CYS A 322 15.48 8.23 4.34
CA CYS A 322 16.65 7.36 4.47
C CYS A 322 17.67 7.97 5.43
N VAL A 323 17.82 9.30 5.39
CA VAL A 323 18.73 10.04 6.27
C VAL A 323 18.04 11.26 6.87
N VAL A 324 18.21 11.47 8.18
CA VAL A 324 17.97 12.74 8.85
C VAL A 324 19.33 13.40 9.06
N LEU A 325 19.55 14.51 8.37
CA LEU A 325 20.78 15.29 8.46
C LEU A 325 20.55 16.49 9.38
N VAL A 326 21.33 16.58 10.45
CA VAL A 326 21.28 17.69 11.41
C VAL A 326 22.43 18.64 11.13
N LEU A 327 22.12 19.90 10.86
CA LEU A 327 23.08 20.97 10.57
C LEU A 327 22.98 22.07 11.65
N GLU A 328 24.10 22.72 11.94
CA GLU A 328 24.19 23.77 12.97
C GLU A 328 23.93 25.16 12.39
N GLY A 329 24.59 25.48 11.27
CA GLY A 329 24.79 26.85 10.81
C GLY A 329 23.85 27.28 9.67
N GLU A 330 23.60 28.60 9.59
CA GLU A 330 22.82 29.21 8.48
C GLU A 330 23.49 28.97 7.11
N THR A 331 24.83 29.03 7.05
CA THR A 331 25.61 28.80 5.82
C THR A 331 25.43 27.36 5.32
N GLU A 332 25.48 26.38 6.22
CA GLU A 332 25.28 24.95 5.91
C GLU A 332 23.88 24.69 5.35
N MET A 333 22.87 25.36 5.91
CA MET A 333 21.48 25.26 5.49
C MET A 333 21.22 25.81 4.07
N VAL A 334 22.14 26.60 3.51
CA VAL A 334 22.10 27.04 2.11
C VAL A 334 22.87 26.08 1.23
N HIS A 335 24.12 25.77 1.59
CA HIS A 335 25.01 25.00 0.74
C HIS A 335 24.65 23.52 0.64
N VAL A 336 24.36 22.87 1.77
CA VAL A 336 24.15 21.42 1.79
C VAL A 336 22.91 21.03 0.98
N PRO A 337 21.73 21.67 1.15
CA PRO A 337 20.58 21.35 0.29
C PRO A 337 20.85 21.56 -1.19
N ALA A 338 21.59 22.61 -1.57
CA ALA A 338 21.94 22.88 -2.97
C ALA A 338 22.91 21.83 -3.55
N LEU A 339 23.89 21.37 -2.77
CA LEU A 339 24.77 20.26 -3.15
C LEU A 339 24.01 18.95 -3.30
N LEU A 340 23.11 18.64 -2.36
CA LEU A 340 22.26 17.45 -2.45
C LEU A 340 21.34 17.50 -3.68
N ASP A 341 20.78 18.67 -4.02
CA ASP A 341 19.98 18.87 -5.23
C ASP A 341 20.82 18.65 -6.51
N ALA A 342 22.04 19.20 -6.56
CA ALA A 342 22.98 18.98 -7.67
C ALA A 342 23.36 17.50 -7.83
N LEU A 343 23.38 16.73 -6.75
CA LEU A 343 23.61 15.28 -6.73
C LEU A 343 22.33 14.44 -6.97
N GLY A 344 21.18 15.06 -7.22
CA GLY A 344 19.91 14.38 -7.48
C GLY A 344 19.20 13.84 -6.23
N MET A 345 19.57 14.31 -5.04
CA MET A 345 18.97 13.96 -3.74
C MET A 345 18.04 15.06 -3.21
N SER A 346 17.20 15.61 -4.09
CA SER A 346 16.34 16.75 -3.77
C SER A 346 15.09 16.39 -2.95
N LYS A 347 14.78 15.09 -2.81
CA LYS A 347 13.54 14.65 -2.15
C LYS A 347 13.75 14.53 -0.64
N PRO A 348 12.85 15.08 0.20
CA PRO A 348 12.93 14.98 1.66
C PRO A 348 12.90 13.54 2.22
N ARG A 349 12.50 12.56 1.42
CA ARG A 349 12.52 11.12 1.75
C ARG A 349 13.91 10.48 1.57
N GLN A 350 14.81 11.13 0.83
CA GLN A 350 16.20 10.68 0.69
C GLN A 350 16.98 11.26 1.87
N VAL A 351 17.04 12.60 1.95
CA VAL A 351 17.68 13.32 3.05
C VAL A 351 16.73 14.38 3.57
N ARG A 352 16.40 14.31 4.87
CA ARG A 352 15.65 15.33 5.58
C ARG A 352 16.62 16.19 6.39
N VAL A 353 16.83 17.42 5.92
CA VAL A 353 17.71 18.39 6.58
C VAL A 353 16.95 19.07 7.73
N VAL A 354 17.55 19.08 8.91
CA VAL A 354 17.02 19.68 10.14
C VAL A 354 18.02 20.70 10.67
N ASN A 355 17.55 21.94 10.84
CA ASN A 355 18.34 23.00 11.44
C ASN A 355 18.29 22.90 12.97
N GLN A 356 19.43 22.62 13.59
CA GLN A 356 19.55 22.51 15.05
C GLN A 356 19.58 23.88 15.76
N ARG A 357 19.91 24.96 15.04
CA ARG A 357 20.02 26.36 15.49
C ARG A 357 21.06 26.65 16.58
N THR A 358 21.39 25.68 17.44
CA THR A 358 22.37 25.82 18.53
C THR A 358 23.21 24.56 18.72
N SER A 359 24.52 24.72 18.87
CA SER A 359 25.47 23.63 19.17
C SER A 359 25.37 23.08 20.60
N SER A 360 24.61 23.75 21.47
CA SER A 360 24.45 23.37 22.87
C SER A 360 23.53 22.16 23.09
N ASP A 361 22.62 21.90 22.16
CA ASP A 361 21.69 20.79 22.27
C ASP A 361 22.27 19.50 21.68
N THR A 362 21.79 18.37 22.15
CA THR A 362 22.11 17.06 21.58
C THR A 362 20.84 16.53 20.93
N PRO A 363 20.86 16.02 19.68
CA PRO A 363 19.66 15.62 18.93
C PRO A 363 19.05 14.28 19.42
N LYS A 364 18.84 14.14 20.74
CA LYS A 364 18.36 12.91 21.39
C LYS A 364 16.98 12.48 20.91
N GLN A 365 16.07 13.43 20.69
CA GLN A 365 14.73 13.14 20.16
C GLN A 365 14.80 12.60 18.73
N LEU A 366 15.73 13.10 17.91
CA LEU A 366 15.95 12.58 16.56
C LEU A 366 16.57 11.18 16.60
N ALA A 367 17.48 10.90 17.54
CA ALA A 367 18.02 9.55 17.74
C ALA A 367 16.91 8.53 18.03
N ARG A 368 15.91 8.87 18.86
CA ARG A 368 14.73 8.01 19.08
C ARG A 368 13.89 7.86 17.81
N TYR A 369 13.66 8.96 17.10
CA TYR A 369 12.87 8.95 15.86
C TYR A 369 13.46 8.05 14.77
N VAL A 370 14.79 8.04 14.61
CA VAL A 370 15.46 7.23 13.58
C VAL A 370 15.64 5.76 13.96
N ALA A 371 15.31 5.37 15.20
CA ALA A 371 15.50 4.00 15.65
C ALA A 371 14.70 3.03 14.75
N PRO A 372 15.33 1.97 14.22
CA PRO A 372 14.65 1.00 13.38
C PRO A 372 13.40 0.44 14.07
N ARG A 373 12.29 0.44 13.35
CA ARG A 373 11.04 -0.19 13.82
C ARG A 373 11.06 -1.67 13.48
N LEU A 374 11.11 -2.50 14.51
CA LEU A 374 11.11 -3.94 14.33
C LEU A 374 9.69 -4.40 14.01
N GLY A 375 9.56 -5.07 12.88
CA GLY A 375 8.39 -5.85 12.54
C GLY A 375 8.49 -7.27 13.09
N ARG A 376 7.80 -8.19 12.42
CA ARG A 376 7.70 -9.59 12.86
C ARG A 376 9.03 -10.33 12.77
N VAL A 377 9.19 -11.31 13.65
CA VAL A 377 10.28 -12.29 13.60
C VAL A 377 9.99 -13.33 12.52
N ARG A 378 10.96 -13.57 11.62
CA ARG A 378 10.93 -14.65 10.62
C ARG A 378 12.17 -15.52 10.79
N GLY A 379 11.98 -16.74 11.29
CA GLY A 379 13.09 -17.61 11.70
C GLY A 379 13.89 -16.94 12.82
N ASP A 380 15.20 -16.81 12.64
CA ASP A 380 16.10 -16.14 13.57
C ASP A 380 16.38 -14.68 13.15
N SER A 381 15.45 -13.99 12.49
CA SER A 381 15.65 -12.60 12.05
C SER A 381 14.43 -11.72 12.32
N HIS A 382 14.63 -10.53 12.87
CA HIS A 382 13.60 -9.49 12.90
C HIS A 382 13.50 -8.84 11.52
N LEU A 383 12.32 -8.88 10.91
CA LEU A 383 12.05 -8.10 9.72
C LEU A 383 11.84 -6.65 10.13
N ILE A 384 12.45 -5.70 9.43
CA ILE A 384 12.24 -4.28 9.72
C ILE A 384 10.91 -3.85 9.09
N GLU A 385 10.07 -3.18 9.88
CA GLU A 385 8.73 -2.76 9.44
C GLU A 385 8.80 -1.56 8.50
N ALA A 386 9.74 -0.64 8.73
CA ALA A 386 10.02 0.50 7.86
C ALA A 386 11.47 0.45 7.34
N GLY A 387 11.77 1.15 6.25
CA GLY A 387 13.17 1.31 5.84
C GLY A 387 14.00 1.94 6.98
N PRO A 388 15.23 1.49 7.24
CA PRO A 388 16.09 2.11 8.25
C PRO A 388 16.34 3.58 7.92
N THR A 389 16.25 4.44 8.93
CA THR A 389 16.63 5.85 8.84
C THR A 389 17.97 6.02 9.56
N ALA A 390 18.95 6.64 8.91
CA ALA A 390 20.18 7.05 9.58
C ALA A 390 20.08 8.48 10.10
N LEU A 391 20.71 8.75 11.25
CA LEU A 391 20.94 10.08 11.79
C LEU A 391 22.40 10.48 11.48
N VAL A 392 22.54 11.53 10.69
CA VAL A 392 23.84 12.16 10.41
C VAL A 392 23.85 13.51 11.08
N VAL A 393 24.83 13.75 11.94
CA VAL A 393 25.02 15.02 12.64
C VAL A 393 26.26 15.69 12.08
N ALA A 394 26.14 16.85 11.44
CA ALA A 394 27.28 17.63 10.95
C ALA A 394 27.36 18.95 11.73
N MET A 395 28.45 19.13 12.48
CA MET A 395 28.61 20.22 13.44
C MET A 395 30.00 20.85 13.35
N ASP A 396 30.12 22.11 13.79
CA ASP A 396 31.42 22.72 13.99
C ASP A 396 32.19 21.98 15.11
N GLY A 397 33.50 21.81 14.92
CA GLY A 397 34.40 21.19 15.89
C GLY A 397 34.74 22.09 17.09
N GLU A 398 33.76 22.73 17.72
CA GLU A 398 33.98 23.74 18.75
C GLU A 398 33.16 23.55 20.04
N GLY A 399 33.51 24.35 21.06
CA GLY A 399 32.81 24.39 22.33
C GLY A 399 33.02 23.16 23.22
N PRO A 400 32.40 23.14 24.42
CA PRO A 400 32.59 22.07 25.40
C PRO A 400 31.99 20.72 24.97
N ILE A 401 31.12 20.73 23.95
CA ILE A 401 30.34 19.57 23.54
C ILE A 401 30.98 18.86 22.34
N TRP A 402 31.52 19.60 21.36
CA TRP A 402 32.06 19.04 20.11
C TRP A 402 33.56 19.33 19.91
N GLY A 403 34.16 20.22 20.71
CA GLY A 403 35.53 20.71 20.50
C GLY A 403 36.67 19.73 20.79
N THR A 404 36.42 18.58 21.42
CA THR A 404 37.46 17.57 21.64
C THR A 404 37.02 16.21 21.09
N LYS A 405 37.97 15.41 20.62
CA LYS A 405 37.70 14.04 20.16
C LYS A 405 36.97 13.22 21.24
N ASN A 406 37.41 13.31 22.49
CA ASN A 406 36.77 12.61 23.61
C ASN A 406 35.32 13.05 23.87
N ALA A 407 35.01 14.35 23.69
CA ALA A 407 33.64 14.86 23.85
C ALA A 407 32.74 14.37 22.70
N ARG A 408 33.24 14.42 21.46
CA ARG A 408 32.57 13.88 20.27
C ARG A 408 32.26 12.39 20.41
N ASP A 409 33.26 11.59 20.77
CA ASP A 409 33.11 10.15 20.97
C ASP A 409 32.12 9.82 22.10
N ARG A 410 32.09 10.63 23.17
CA ARG A 410 31.11 10.48 24.26
C ARG A 410 29.69 10.72 23.77
N ARG A 411 29.44 11.79 23.01
CA ARG A 411 28.12 12.12 22.49
C ARG A 411 27.65 11.14 21.42
N LEU A 412 28.55 10.72 20.54
CA LEU A 412 28.24 9.68 19.55
C LEU A 412 27.82 8.37 20.22
N ARG A 413 28.54 7.94 21.27
CA ARG A 413 28.15 6.78 22.09
C ARG A 413 26.78 6.97 22.75
N GLU A 414 26.50 8.16 23.29
CA GLU A 414 25.20 8.46 23.91
C GLU A 414 24.05 8.36 22.90
N LEU A 415 24.21 8.92 21.69
CA LEU A 415 23.20 8.82 20.63
C LEU A 415 23.00 7.36 20.16
N ARG A 416 24.09 6.61 19.99
CA ARG A 416 24.02 5.17 19.65
C ARG A 416 23.34 4.35 20.73
N GLU A 417 23.58 4.66 22.00
CA GLU A 417 22.94 3.96 23.12
C GLU A 417 21.44 4.23 23.17
N ILE A 418 20.99 5.45 22.84
CA ILE A 418 19.56 5.75 22.71
C ILE A 418 18.93 4.86 21.63
N VAL A 419 19.55 4.78 20.43
CA VAL A 419 19.03 3.93 19.34
C VAL A 419 19.02 2.46 19.75
N ARG A 420 20.08 1.98 20.41
CA ARG A 420 20.18 0.62 20.92
C ARG A 420 19.07 0.31 21.92
N GLN A 421 18.81 1.21 22.86
CA GLN A 421 17.77 1.04 23.87
C GLN A 421 16.38 0.96 23.23
N GLU A 422 16.06 1.85 22.29
CA GLU A 422 14.76 1.85 21.59
C GLU A 422 14.52 0.56 20.78
N VAL A 423 15.58 -0.03 20.20
CA VAL A 423 15.48 -1.33 19.52
C VAL A 423 15.36 -2.49 20.52
N ALA A 424 16.07 -2.42 21.65
CA ALA A 424 15.98 -3.41 22.71
C ALA A 424 14.60 -3.43 23.39
N GLU A 425 13.95 -2.27 23.56
CA GLU A 425 12.58 -2.15 24.07
C GLU A 425 11.56 -2.81 23.13
N GLN A 426 11.87 -2.91 21.82
CA GLN A 426 11.09 -3.65 20.82
C GLN A 426 11.47 -5.14 20.74
N GLY A 427 12.43 -5.60 21.56
CA GLY A 427 12.85 -7.00 21.65
C GLY A 427 13.93 -7.45 20.67
N GLY A 428 14.58 -6.53 19.95
CA GLY A 428 15.71 -6.85 19.07
C GLY A 428 17.05 -6.35 19.59
N THR A 429 18.09 -6.48 18.76
CA THR A 429 19.44 -6.01 19.07
C THR A 429 20.08 -5.36 17.85
N LEU A 430 21.07 -4.51 18.09
CA LEU A 430 21.92 -3.93 17.04
C LEU A 430 23.38 -4.23 17.36
N THR A 431 24.12 -4.62 16.34
CA THR A 431 25.59 -4.69 16.35
C THR A 431 26.19 -3.29 16.38
N ASP A 432 27.45 -3.18 16.82
CA ASP A 432 28.17 -1.90 16.77
C ASP A 432 28.33 -1.39 15.34
N HIS A 433 28.51 -2.29 14.36
CA HIS A 433 28.60 -1.92 12.95
C HIS A 433 27.28 -1.33 12.41
N GLU A 434 26.13 -1.90 12.80
CA GLU A 434 24.83 -1.33 12.43
C GLU A 434 24.62 0.05 13.04
N LEU A 435 25.01 0.25 14.30
CA LEU A 435 24.96 1.56 14.95
C LEU A 435 25.91 2.58 14.32
N GLU A 436 27.04 2.15 13.78
CA GLU A 436 27.95 3.01 13.02
C GLU A 436 27.32 3.52 11.73
N ILE A 437 26.53 2.67 11.05
CA ILE A 437 25.81 3.06 9.84
C ILE A 437 24.66 4.01 10.18
N LEU A 438 23.89 3.67 11.22
CA LEU A 438 22.67 4.39 11.61
C LEU A 438 22.95 5.73 12.30
N VAL A 439 24.10 5.90 12.97
CA VAL A 439 24.44 7.14 13.66
C VAL A 439 25.86 7.56 13.33
N GLN A 440 25.96 8.64 12.56
CA GLN A 440 27.22 9.22 12.08
C GLN A 440 27.40 10.66 12.56
N LEU A 441 28.64 11.02 12.84
CA LEU A 441 29.04 12.37 13.24
C LEU A 441 30.10 12.87 12.26
N HIS A 442 29.79 13.96 11.58
CA HIS A 442 30.71 14.69 10.72
C HIS A 442 31.09 16.00 11.40
N THR A 443 32.36 16.38 11.22
CA THR A 443 32.87 17.66 11.68
C THR A 443 33.72 18.26 10.60
N TRP A 444 33.72 19.58 10.47
CA TRP A 444 34.49 20.32 9.47
C TRP A 444 36.01 20.41 9.78
N GLY A 445 36.49 19.55 10.67
CA GLY A 445 37.87 19.55 11.16
C GLY A 445 38.09 20.54 12.29
N ASP A 446 39.25 21.21 12.24
CA ASP A 446 39.71 22.17 13.24
C ASP A 446 39.21 23.61 12.99
N HIS A 447 38.51 23.82 11.88
CA HIS A 447 38.05 25.12 11.43
C HIS A 447 36.53 25.17 11.37
N LYS A 448 36.00 26.39 11.44
CA LYS A 448 34.60 26.70 11.14
C LYS A 448 34.23 26.38 9.71
N TYR A 449 32.96 26.09 9.48
CA TYR A 449 32.41 25.72 8.18
C TYR A 449 32.97 26.53 6.99
N GLU A 450 32.94 27.87 7.04
CA GLU A 450 33.39 28.70 5.93
C GLU A 450 34.91 28.57 5.68
N LEU A 451 35.69 28.48 6.75
CA LEU A 451 37.15 28.35 6.64
C LEU A 451 37.56 26.93 6.22
N ALA A 452 36.80 25.91 6.61
CA ALA A 452 37.07 24.52 6.27
C ALA A 452 36.84 24.23 4.77
N ASN A 453 35.86 24.89 4.15
CA ASN A 453 35.41 24.55 2.79
C ASN A 453 35.91 25.50 1.70
N PHE A 454 36.40 26.68 2.07
CA PHE A 454 36.81 27.72 1.13
C PHE A 454 38.24 28.21 1.40
N THR A 455 38.94 28.54 0.33
CA THR A 455 40.26 29.19 0.41
C THR A 455 40.12 30.66 0.79
N ASN A 456 41.21 31.28 1.26
CA ASN A 456 41.18 32.71 1.59
C ASN A 456 40.79 33.58 0.39
N HIS A 457 41.25 33.22 -0.81
CA HIS A 457 40.95 33.95 -2.03
C HIS A 457 39.47 33.85 -2.42
N GLU A 458 38.88 32.66 -2.31
CA GLU A 458 37.45 32.46 -2.57
C GLU A 458 36.57 33.27 -1.59
N LEU A 459 36.94 33.27 -0.30
CA LEU A 459 36.26 34.07 0.72
C LEU A 459 36.41 35.57 0.47
N GLU A 460 37.59 36.04 0.09
CA GLU A 460 37.84 37.45 -0.25
C GLU A 460 36.94 37.91 -1.41
N ILE A 461 36.88 37.13 -2.49
CA ILE A 461 36.04 37.44 -3.65
C ILE A 461 34.56 37.50 -3.25
N ALA A 462 34.07 36.50 -2.52
CA ALA A 462 32.67 36.44 -2.12
C ALA A 462 32.29 37.57 -1.17
N ILE A 463 33.09 37.83 -0.14
CA ILE A 463 32.86 38.95 0.79
C ILE A 463 32.88 40.29 0.04
N THR A 464 33.83 40.49 -0.87
CA THR A 464 33.90 41.70 -1.70
C THR A 464 32.64 41.86 -2.56
N SER A 465 32.15 40.78 -3.16
CA SER A 465 30.93 40.79 -3.96
C SER A 465 29.70 41.18 -3.13
N VAL A 466 29.54 40.60 -1.94
CA VAL A 466 28.41 40.93 -1.03
C VAL A 466 28.49 42.39 -0.55
N LEU A 467 29.67 42.86 -0.17
CA LEU A 467 29.87 44.25 0.26
C LEU A 467 29.61 45.25 -0.86
N ARG A 468 29.98 44.94 -2.11
CA ARG A 468 29.70 45.82 -3.26
C ARG A 468 28.21 45.86 -3.64
N ALA A 469 27.48 44.79 -3.36
CA ALA A 469 26.04 44.74 -3.60
C ALA A 469 25.24 45.56 -2.57
N SER A 470 25.81 45.86 -1.40
CA SER A 470 25.17 46.68 -0.38
C SER A 470 25.43 48.19 -0.59
N PRO A 471 24.38 49.03 -0.59
CA PRO A 471 24.50 50.46 -0.89
C PRO A 471 25.22 51.29 0.19
N ASP A 472 25.27 50.81 1.44
CA ASP A 472 25.88 51.51 2.58
C ASP A 472 27.41 51.37 2.62
N THR A 473 27.96 50.33 1.99
CA THR A 473 29.37 49.90 2.03
C THR A 473 30.24 50.48 0.91
N ALA A 474 29.63 50.96 -0.17
CA ALA A 474 30.34 51.51 -1.33
C ALA A 474 31.12 52.81 -1.04
N ARG A 475 30.87 53.47 0.10
CA ARG A 475 31.50 54.76 0.45
C ARG A 475 32.89 54.66 1.09
N ASP A 476 33.32 53.48 1.55
CA ASP A 476 34.59 53.28 2.25
C ASP A 476 35.40 52.06 1.74
N GLU A 477 35.25 51.72 0.45
CA GLU A 477 35.88 50.54 -0.18
C GLU A 477 37.40 50.48 0.01
N GLY A 478 38.07 51.63 0.01
CA GLY A 478 39.52 51.70 0.16
C GLY A 478 40.05 51.26 1.53
N SER A 479 39.26 51.39 2.61
CA SER A 479 39.75 51.14 3.98
C SER A 479 39.67 49.68 4.39
N TRP A 480 38.66 48.94 3.90
CA TRP A 480 38.45 47.53 4.25
C TRP A 480 39.02 46.57 3.21
N SER A 481 39.00 46.91 1.92
CA SER A 481 39.50 46.00 0.85
C SER A 481 40.98 45.64 1.03
N ILE A 482 41.81 46.61 1.47
CA ILE A 482 43.24 46.39 1.74
C ILE A 482 43.46 45.45 2.94
N ARG A 483 42.55 45.45 3.93
CA ARG A 483 42.69 44.70 5.18
C ARG A 483 42.05 43.31 5.13
N LEU A 484 41.08 43.10 4.24
CA LEU A 484 40.30 41.88 4.13
C LEU A 484 41.16 40.60 4.01
N PRO A 485 42.20 40.52 3.15
CA PRO A 485 43.05 39.32 3.08
C PRO A 485 43.71 38.99 4.42
N SER A 486 44.27 40.00 5.09
CA SER A 486 44.94 39.83 6.40
C SER A 486 43.96 39.50 7.53
N ASP A 487 42.72 39.99 7.46
CA ASP A 487 41.70 39.70 8.47
C ASP A 487 41.14 38.26 8.31
N ILE A 488 41.00 37.77 7.07
CA ILE A 488 40.67 36.37 6.79
C ILE A 488 41.78 35.43 7.28
N GLU A 489 43.04 35.75 6.97
CA GLU A 489 44.21 34.99 7.43
C GLU A 489 44.27 34.95 8.97
N TYR A 490 44.08 36.10 9.61
CA TYR A 490 44.02 36.20 11.08
C TYR A 490 42.94 35.29 11.68
N VAL A 491 41.73 35.28 11.10
CA VAL A 491 40.61 34.46 11.58
C VAL A 491 40.89 32.97 11.36
N ARG A 492 41.53 32.59 10.26
CA ARG A 492 41.94 31.19 9.99
C ARG A 492 43.00 30.71 10.97
N ASP A 493 44.06 31.47 11.17
CA ASP A 493 45.16 31.13 12.09
C ASP A 493 44.68 30.97 13.53
N ARG A 494 43.72 31.80 13.92
CA ARG A 494 43.12 31.79 15.26
C ARG A 494 41.93 30.86 15.39
N LYS A 495 41.50 30.19 14.31
CA LYS A 495 40.33 29.31 14.25
C LYS A 495 39.07 30.00 14.80
N LEU A 496 38.82 31.23 14.37
CA LEU A 496 37.66 32.04 14.79
C LEU A 496 36.50 31.94 13.79
N ASP A 497 35.31 32.39 14.19
CA ASP A 497 34.17 32.54 13.27
C ASP A 497 34.44 33.64 12.23
N ILE A 498 34.03 33.41 10.98
CA ILE A 498 34.13 34.39 9.89
C ILE A 498 33.45 35.73 10.23
N LYS A 499 32.46 35.74 11.13
CA LYS A 499 31.85 36.96 11.69
C LYS A 499 32.86 37.93 12.29
N VAL A 500 33.98 37.43 12.82
CA VAL A 500 35.06 38.28 13.35
C VAL A 500 35.68 39.13 12.24
N VAL A 501 35.71 38.66 10.99
CA VAL A 501 36.12 39.48 9.84
C VAL A 501 35.14 40.64 9.68
N PHE A 502 33.84 40.38 9.70
CA PHE A 502 32.79 41.40 9.54
C PHE A 502 32.84 42.47 10.63
N ASP A 503 33.06 42.05 11.88
CA ASP A 503 33.20 42.95 13.02
C ASP A 503 34.44 43.86 12.88
N ARG A 504 35.56 43.31 12.37
CA ARG A 504 36.83 44.04 12.19
C ARG A 504 36.79 45.05 11.04
N ILE A 505 36.07 44.74 9.96
CA ILE A 505 35.82 45.66 8.86
C ILE A 505 34.64 46.63 9.16
N GLN A 506 33.94 46.42 10.27
CA GLN A 506 32.78 47.21 10.74
C GLN A 506 31.62 47.23 9.74
N GLN A 507 31.39 46.12 9.04
CA GLN A 507 30.31 46.00 8.05
C GLN A 507 29.30 44.94 8.46
N ARG A 508 28.02 45.22 8.17
CA ARG A 508 26.94 44.24 8.38
C ARG A 508 26.82 43.36 7.14
N VAL A 509 27.35 42.15 7.23
CA VAL A 509 27.23 41.12 6.20
C VAL A 509 26.39 39.98 6.76
N SER A 510 25.33 39.59 6.04
CA SER A 510 24.56 38.40 6.40
C SER A 510 25.35 37.13 6.07
N LYS A 511 25.37 36.14 6.98
CA LYS A 511 25.94 34.82 6.67
C LYS A 511 25.23 34.14 5.50
N VAL A 512 23.93 34.37 5.37
CA VAL A 512 23.13 33.83 4.26
C VAL A 512 23.55 34.43 2.92
N GLU A 513 23.76 35.75 2.85
CA GLU A 513 24.22 36.42 1.63
C GLU A 513 25.64 35.96 1.24
N LEU A 514 26.53 35.77 2.23
CA LEU A 514 27.84 35.19 1.98
C LEU A 514 27.73 33.75 1.47
N ALA A 515 26.83 32.94 2.03
CA ALA A 515 26.60 31.58 1.57
C ALA A 515 26.11 31.56 0.11
N GLU A 516 25.12 32.39 -0.23
CA GLU A 516 24.63 32.51 -1.61
C GLU A 516 25.74 32.91 -2.59
N ALA A 517 26.63 33.82 -2.19
CA ALA A 517 27.79 34.23 -3.01
C ALA A 517 28.85 33.12 -3.16
N LEU A 518 29.00 32.24 -2.17
CA LEU A 518 29.94 31.13 -2.17
C LEU A 518 29.41 29.86 -2.84
N LEU A 519 28.09 29.71 -2.97
CA LEU A 519 27.47 28.52 -3.55
C LEU A 519 27.97 28.18 -4.97
N PRO A 520 28.12 29.14 -5.92
CA PRO A 520 28.67 28.83 -7.24
C PRO A 520 30.07 28.23 -7.20
N VAL A 521 30.89 28.62 -6.21
CA VAL A 521 32.23 28.06 -6.02
C VAL A 521 32.15 26.60 -5.59
N LEU A 522 31.24 26.26 -4.67
CA LEU A 522 31.04 24.86 -4.26
C LEU A 522 30.51 23.99 -5.40
N LEU A 523 29.57 24.50 -6.19
CA LEU A 523 29.05 23.77 -7.35
C LEU A 523 30.13 23.56 -8.41
N ALA A 524 30.98 24.56 -8.67
CA ALA A 524 32.12 24.41 -9.57
C ALA A 524 33.13 23.38 -9.05
N LYS A 525 33.35 23.29 -7.72
CA LYS A 525 34.20 22.24 -7.14
C LYS A 525 33.58 20.85 -7.35
N LEU A 526 32.27 20.72 -7.16
CA LEU A 526 31.54 19.47 -7.41
C LEU A 526 31.62 19.02 -8.89
N GLU A 527 31.56 19.96 -9.84
CA GLU A 527 31.67 19.64 -11.28
C GLU A 527 33.08 19.21 -11.71
N ASN A 528 34.12 19.77 -11.07
CA ASN A 528 35.53 19.53 -11.43
C ASN A 528 36.18 18.35 -10.68
N ASP A 529 35.38 17.61 -9.92
CA ASP A 529 35.81 16.59 -8.95
C ASP A 529 36.41 15.31 -9.57
N ASN A 530 36.47 15.24 -10.90
CA ASN A 530 37.12 14.15 -11.65
C ASN A 530 38.66 14.24 -11.68
N THR A 531 39.27 15.15 -10.93
CA THR A 531 40.72 15.37 -10.91
C THR A 531 41.36 14.69 -9.68
N PRO A 532 42.23 13.66 -9.87
CA PRO A 532 42.70 12.78 -8.79
C PRO A 532 43.63 13.41 -7.73
N ASP A 533 43.88 14.72 -7.78
CA ASP A 533 44.91 15.42 -6.99
C ASP A 533 44.35 16.57 -6.10
N HIS A 534 43.04 16.77 -6.06
CA HIS A 534 42.42 17.78 -5.21
C HIS A 534 41.78 17.17 -3.96
N ALA A 535 42.26 17.57 -2.79
CA ALA A 535 41.59 17.26 -1.53
C ALA A 535 40.20 17.90 -1.52
N HIS A 536 39.15 17.08 -1.41
CA HIS A 536 37.78 17.54 -1.40
C HIS A 536 37.52 18.45 -0.19
N PRO A 537 36.73 19.53 -0.35
CA PRO A 537 36.16 20.26 0.78
C PRO A 537 35.35 19.29 1.66
N PRO A 538 35.43 19.39 3.01
CA PRO A 538 34.69 18.52 3.92
C PRO A 538 33.17 18.46 3.69
N VAL A 539 32.55 19.51 3.15
CA VAL A 539 31.13 19.52 2.79
C VAL A 539 30.80 18.63 1.59
N LEU A 540 31.74 18.47 0.63
CA LEU A 540 31.57 17.54 -0.49
C LEU A 540 31.70 16.10 0.00
N ASP A 541 32.66 15.81 0.89
CA ASP A 541 32.78 14.49 1.53
C ASP A 541 31.47 14.10 2.23
N LEU A 542 30.89 14.99 3.04
CA LEU A 542 29.58 14.78 3.64
C LEU A 542 28.50 14.50 2.57
N ALA A 543 28.45 15.28 1.50
CA ALA A 543 27.45 15.11 0.46
C ALA A 543 27.57 13.73 -0.23
N TYR A 544 28.79 13.27 -0.51
CA TYR A 544 29.04 11.94 -1.07
C TYR A 544 28.72 10.81 -0.10
N ASP A 545 29.11 10.95 1.18
CA ASP A 545 28.78 9.98 2.21
C ASP A 545 27.26 9.83 2.36
N LEU A 546 26.51 10.94 2.23
CA LEU A 546 25.05 10.92 2.20
C LEU A 546 24.50 10.18 0.96
N VAL A 547 25.10 10.35 -0.23
CA VAL A 547 24.72 9.55 -1.44
C VAL A 547 24.89 8.06 -1.17
N VAL A 548 26.07 7.67 -0.67
CA VAL A 548 26.41 6.27 -0.39
C VAL A 548 25.44 5.69 0.63
N LEU A 549 25.13 6.46 1.69
CA LEU A 549 24.22 6.04 2.74
C LEU A 549 22.78 5.89 2.23
N VAL A 550 22.27 6.86 1.46
CA VAL A 550 20.93 6.78 0.85
C VAL A 550 20.84 5.56 -0.08
N ASN A 551 21.84 5.32 -0.92
CA ASN A 551 21.86 4.15 -1.81
C ASN A 551 21.87 2.84 -1.02
N ARG A 552 22.62 2.79 0.09
CA ARG A 552 22.66 1.61 0.97
C ARG A 552 21.31 1.33 1.63
N LEU A 553 20.60 2.36 2.09
CA LEU A 553 19.35 2.22 2.85
C LEU A 553 18.09 2.09 1.96
N SER A 554 18.12 2.63 0.73
CA SER A 554 16.98 2.60 -0.20
C SER A 554 16.68 1.24 -0.84
N GLY A 555 17.64 0.29 -0.80
CA GLY A 555 17.57 -0.97 -1.56
C GLY A 555 16.70 -2.09 -0.97
N GLY A 556 16.01 -1.86 0.16
CA GLY A 556 15.11 -2.86 0.78
C GLY A 556 15.80 -4.15 1.30
N GLY A 557 17.13 -4.23 1.21
CA GLY A 557 17.95 -5.39 1.61
C GLY A 557 18.58 -5.30 3.00
N TYR A 558 18.40 -4.18 3.72
CA TYR A 558 18.93 -4.04 5.07
C TYR A 558 18.13 -4.94 6.03
N ARG A 559 18.82 -5.85 6.71
CA ARG A 559 18.28 -6.79 7.68
C ARG A 559 19.10 -6.68 8.95
N LEU A 560 18.43 -6.74 10.09
CA LEU A 560 19.10 -6.84 11.39
C LEU A 560 19.38 -8.30 11.70
N GLU A 561 20.61 -8.61 12.10
CA GLU A 561 20.96 -9.94 12.58
C GLU A 561 20.37 -10.13 14.00
N THR A 562 19.67 -11.25 14.25
CA THR A 562 19.32 -11.63 15.62
C THR A 562 20.52 -12.37 16.22
N PRO A 563 20.86 -12.18 17.49
CA PRO A 563 21.88 -12.99 18.13
C PRO A 563 21.38 -14.43 18.12
N ALA A 564 22.25 -15.38 17.75
CA ALA A 564 21.97 -16.79 17.96
C ALA A 564 21.54 -16.96 19.42
N SER A 565 20.35 -17.52 19.65
CA SER A 565 19.91 -17.82 21.02
C SER A 565 21.04 -18.64 21.65
N VAL A 566 21.61 -18.13 22.75
CA VAL A 566 22.52 -18.92 23.55
C VAL A 566 21.70 -20.12 24.01
N ALA A 567 21.90 -21.26 23.33
CA ALA A 567 21.26 -22.51 23.67
C ALA A 567 21.59 -22.77 25.14
N GLY A 568 20.56 -22.76 25.98
CA GLY A 568 20.69 -22.94 27.42
C GLY A 568 21.45 -24.22 27.72
N GLN A 569 22.49 -24.08 28.55
CA GLN A 569 22.97 -25.14 29.43
C GLN A 569 22.02 -25.28 30.62
#